data_AF-A0A6C0HKX6-F1
#
_entry.id   AF-A0A6C0HKX6-F1
#
_cell.length_a   1.000
_cell.length_b   1.000
_cell.length_c   1.000
_cell.angle_alpha   90.00
_cell.angle_beta   90.00
_cell.angle_gamma   90.00
#
_symmetry.space_group_name_H-M   'P 1'
#
loop_
_entity.id
_entity.type
_entity.pdbx_description
1 polymer ?
#
loop_
_entity_poly.entity_id
_entity_poly.type
_entity_poly.pdbx_seq_one_letter_code
_entity_poly.pdbx_strand_id
1 'polypeptide(L)'
;MKNQRNNRMVASTKWTNKDKMLFHIIEKYGRQNENSKKVVETFRKRKTKPDVALFGVYDKPSETFYWTNGMNEITLDMVRQHYLQVFGSDETIVKLCKPVVRLEHKYHCVIPYLMDILNAAFSVLPVKRGEQMMFGLVKLGLHDDFDFNAFDGAMGAYRLSHLRPHRKTQKRTRRD
;
A
#
# COMPACT_ATOMS: atom_id res chain seq x y z
N MET A 1 26.46 29.90 21.78
CA MET A 1 25.12 29.26 21.79
C MET A 1 25.12 28.16 20.73
N LYS A 2 24.97 26.88 21.12
CA LYS A 2 25.04 25.72 20.21
C LYS A 2 23.67 25.47 19.58
N ASN A 3 23.55 25.65 18.27
CA ASN A 3 22.38 25.22 17.49
C ASN A 3 22.45 23.70 17.26
N GLN A 4 21.71 22.94 18.06
CA GLN A 4 21.39 21.54 17.75
C GLN A 4 20.41 21.51 16.59
N ARG A 5 20.93 21.29 15.37
CA ARG A 5 20.12 20.86 14.23
C ARG A 5 19.54 19.48 14.55
N ASN A 6 18.23 19.41 14.70
CA ASN A 6 17.45 18.18 14.76
C ASN A 6 17.59 17.39 13.45
N ASN A 7 18.68 16.65 13.29
CA ASN A 7 18.75 15.51 12.39
C ASN A 7 17.94 14.37 13.00
N ARG A 8 16.60 14.43 12.91
CA ARG A 8 15.78 13.23 12.98
C ARG A 8 16.03 12.47 11.68
N MET A 9 17.11 11.68 11.68
CA MET A 9 17.30 10.61 10.71
C MET A 9 16.03 9.76 10.74
N VAL A 10 15.23 9.84 9.68
CA VAL A 10 14.11 8.93 9.46
C VAL A 10 14.73 7.55 9.33
N ALA A 11 14.69 6.77 10.40
CA ALA A 11 15.21 5.42 10.42
C ALA A 11 14.59 4.65 9.25
N SER A 12 15.42 4.25 8.29
CA SER A 12 14.99 3.48 7.12
C SER A 12 14.37 2.19 7.66
N THR A 13 13.05 2.09 7.59
CA THR A 13 12.35 0.88 8.02
C THR A 13 12.62 -0.17 6.96
N LYS A 14 13.52 -1.12 7.24
CA LYS A 14 13.85 -2.19 6.28
C LYS A 14 12.63 -3.11 6.13
N TRP A 15 12.15 -3.27 4.89
CA TRP A 15 11.04 -4.17 4.58
C TRP A 15 11.45 -5.64 4.76
N THR A 16 10.67 -6.36 5.56
CA THR A 16 10.84 -7.79 5.81
C THR A 16 10.30 -8.63 4.64
N ASN A 17 10.60 -9.92 4.62
CA ASN A 17 10.01 -10.84 3.64
C ASN A 17 8.48 -10.92 3.77
N LYS A 18 7.96 -10.81 5.00
CA LYS A 18 6.51 -10.73 5.22
C LYS A 18 5.92 -9.48 4.58
N ASP A 19 6.54 -8.32 4.79
CA ASP A 19 6.06 -7.06 4.19
C ASP A 19 6.04 -7.17 2.66
N LYS A 20 7.11 -7.70 2.06
CA LYS A 20 7.21 -7.89 0.61
C LYS A 20 6.20 -8.90 0.06
N MET A 21 5.83 -9.92 0.83
CA MET A 21 4.77 -10.84 0.45
C MET A 21 3.41 -10.14 0.44
N LEU A 22 3.14 -9.25 1.40
CA LEU A 22 1.94 -8.42 1.35
C LEU A 22 1.94 -7.52 0.11
N PHE A 23 3.08 -6.90 -0.19
CA PHE A 23 3.21 -6.04 -1.37
C PHE A 23 2.87 -6.81 -2.65
N HIS A 24 3.40 -8.03 -2.78
CA HIS A 24 3.11 -8.88 -3.92
C HIS A 24 1.62 -9.23 -4.04
N ILE A 25 0.95 -9.55 -2.92
CA ILE A 25 -0.49 -9.83 -2.91
C ILE A 25 -1.26 -8.57 -3.33
N ILE A 26 -1.01 -7.43 -2.68
CA ILE A 26 -1.68 -6.16 -3.01
C ILE A 26 -1.47 -5.78 -4.49
N GLU A 27 -0.25 -5.92 -5.00
CA GLU A 27 0.05 -5.62 -6.40
C GLU A 27 -0.64 -6.56 -7.38
N LYS A 28 -0.71 -7.86 -7.06
CA LYS A 28 -1.41 -8.84 -7.90
C LYS A 28 -2.88 -8.45 -8.06
N TYR A 29 -3.58 -8.21 -6.94
CA TYR A 29 -5.02 -7.95 -6.96
C TYR A 29 -5.35 -6.52 -7.40
N GLY A 30 -4.53 -5.53 -7.03
CA GLY A 30 -4.69 -4.16 -7.51
C GLY A 30 -4.41 -3.97 -9.01
N ARG A 31 -3.49 -4.76 -9.58
CA ARG A 31 -3.21 -4.74 -11.03
C ARG A 31 -4.28 -5.46 -11.85
N GLN A 32 -4.86 -6.53 -11.31
CA GLN A 32 -5.95 -7.27 -11.96
C GLN A 32 -7.24 -6.45 -12.04
N ASN A 33 -7.33 -5.36 -11.28
CA ASN A 33 -8.34 -4.34 -11.47
C ASN A 33 -7.98 -3.49 -12.71
N GLU A 34 -8.36 -3.94 -13.92
CA GLU A 34 -8.23 -3.20 -15.20
C GLU A 34 -8.81 -1.78 -15.17
N ASN A 35 -9.53 -1.47 -14.08
CA ASN A 35 -10.06 -0.18 -13.72
C ASN A 35 -9.07 0.97 -13.85
N SER A 36 -7.75 0.84 -13.61
CA SER A 36 -6.87 2.02 -13.66
C SER A 36 -6.88 2.79 -15.00
N LYS A 37 -6.88 2.10 -16.15
CA LYS A 37 -7.03 2.75 -17.48
C LYS A 37 -8.45 3.26 -17.70
N LYS A 38 -9.45 2.44 -17.36
CA LYS A 38 -10.87 2.76 -17.46
C LYS A 38 -11.26 3.97 -16.59
N VAL A 39 -10.65 4.12 -15.43
CA VAL A 39 -10.79 5.23 -14.47
C VAL A 39 -10.29 6.51 -15.10
N VAL A 40 -9.08 6.51 -15.67
CA VAL A 40 -8.52 7.68 -16.36
C VAL A 40 -9.39 8.07 -17.56
N GLU A 41 -9.82 7.10 -18.36
CA GLU A 41 -10.68 7.36 -19.52
C GLU A 41 -12.08 7.86 -19.13
N THR A 42 -12.74 7.21 -18.17
CA THR A 42 -14.05 7.62 -17.66
C THR A 42 -13.98 8.99 -17.00
N PHE A 43 -12.92 9.28 -16.25
CA PHE A 43 -12.66 10.61 -15.69
C PHE A 43 -12.53 11.67 -16.78
N ARG A 44 -11.75 11.40 -17.84
CA ARG A 44 -11.59 12.33 -18.99
C ARG A 44 -12.90 12.56 -19.76
N LYS A 45 -13.75 11.55 -19.86
CA LYS A 45 -15.04 11.61 -20.58
C LYS A 45 -16.12 12.34 -19.78
N ARG A 46 -15.98 12.48 -18.45
CA ARG A 46 -16.95 13.23 -17.63
C ARG A 46 -16.91 14.71 -17.99
N LYS A 47 -18.09 15.26 -18.31
CA LYS A 47 -18.28 16.68 -18.61
C LYS A 47 -18.28 17.56 -17.35
N THR A 48 -18.67 16.99 -16.21
CA THR A 48 -18.59 17.62 -14.89
C THR A 48 -17.27 17.25 -14.23
N LYS A 49 -16.59 18.21 -13.60
CA LYS A 49 -15.40 17.95 -12.77
C LYS A 49 -15.84 17.13 -11.56
N PRO A 50 -15.53 15.84 -11.46
CA PRO A 50 -15.87 15.09 -10.26
C PRO A 50 -14.95 15.52 -9.12
N ASP A 51 -15.43 15.46 -7.88
CA ASP A 51 -14.61 15.75 -6.72
C ASP A 51 -13.46 14.74 -6.64
N VAL A 52 -12.23 15.27 -6.65
CA VAL A 52 -11.01 14.48 -6.49
C VAL A 52 -10.40 14.83 -5.15
N ALA A 53 -10.35 13.86 -4.25
CA ALA A 53 -9.63 13.99 -2.99
C ALA A 53 -8.22 13.44 -3.17
N LEU A 54 -7.21 14.31 -3.22
CA LEU A 54 -5.81 13.89 -3.22
C LEU A 54 -5.50 13.16 -1.90
N PHE A 55 -4.92 11.96 -1.98
CA PHE A 55 -4.55 11.19 -0.79
C PHE A 55 -3.05 10.90 -0.69
N GLY A 56 -2.30 10.98 -1.79
CA GLY A 56 -0.85 10.87 -1.69
C GLY A 56 -0.07 11.21 -2.95
N VAL A 57 1.25 11.31 -2.77
CA VAL A 57 2.22 11.61 -3.82
C VAL A 57 3.40 10.65 -3.68
N TYR A 58 3.74 9.96 -4.75
CA TYR A 58 4.97 9.21 -4.85
C TYR A 58 6.02 10.03 -5.62
N ASP A 59 7.14 10.31 -4.96
CA ASP A 59 8.29 10.97 -5.54
C ASP A 59 9.33 9.91 -5.96
N LYS A 60 9.54 9.76 -7.27
CA LYS A 60 10.40 8.72 -7.81
C LYS A 60 11.89 8.89 -7.48
N PRO A 61 12.48 10.10 -7.53
CA PRO A 61 13.91 10.27 -7.23
C PRO A 61 14.26 9.92 -5.78
N SER A 62 13.37 10.24 -4.83
CA SER A 62 13.56 9.90 -3.41
C SER A 62 12.98 8.55 -3.01
N GLU A 63 12.34 7.82 -3.93
CA GLU A 63 11.63 6.56 -3.67
C GLU A 63 10.72 6.65 -2.43
N THR A 64 9.93 7.71 -2.36
CA THR A 64 9.16 8.04 -1.16
C THR A 64 7.71 8.35 -1.51
N PHE A 65 6.81 7.72 -0.77
CA PHE A 65 5.39 8.05 -0.77
C PHE A 65 5.07 8.99 0.41
N TYR A 66 4.40 10.08 0.10
CA TYR A 66 3.89 11.06 1.04
C TYR A 66 2.38 10.93 1.09
N TRP A 67 1.84 10.59 2.25
CA TRP A 67 0.41 10.70 2.49
C TRP A 67 0.01 12.16 2.62
N THR A 68 -1.22 12.47 2.24
CA THR A 68 -1.77 13.82 2.32
C THR A 68 -3.13 13.80 3.03
N ASN A 69 -3.53 14.93 3.59
CA ASN A 69 -4.87 15.15 4.14
C ASN A 69 -5.29 14.13 5.23
N GLY A 70 -4.34 13.60 6.02
CA GLY A 70 -4.62 12.64 7.09
C GLY A 70 -5.12 11.27 6.62
N MET A 71 -5.08 11.00 5.30
CA MET A 71 -5.60 9.75 4.73
C MET A 71 -4.90 8.51 5.25
N ASN A 72 -3.65 8.62 5.72
CA ASN A 72 -2.95 7.51 6.35
C ASN A 72 -3.62 7.05 7.66
N GLU A 73 -4.12 7.98 8.46
CA GLU A 73 -4.76 7.68 9.74
C GLU A 73 -6.14 7.04 9.50
N ILE A 74 -6.93 7.64 8.60
CA ILE A 74 -8.24 7.12 8.18
C ILE A 74 -8.10 5.69 7.63
N THR A 75 -7.11 5.45 6.79
CA THR A 75 -6.87 4.11 6.21
C THR A 75 -6.45 3.11 7.27
N LEU A 76 -5.58 3.49 8.20
CA LEU A 76 -5.16 2.60 9.29
C LEU A 76 -6.34 2.22 10.19
N ASP A 77 -7.18 3.20 10.53
CA ASP A 77 -8.36 2.97 11.36
C ASP A 77 -9.38 2.07 10.66
N MET A 78 -9.64 2.32 9.37
CA MET A 78 -10.50 1.47 8.55
C MET A 78 -10.00 0.02 8.52
N VAL A 79 -8.68 -0.20 8.37
CA VAL A 79 -8.10 -1.54 8.41
C VAL A 79 -8.32 -2.19 9.77
N ARG A 80 -8.03 -1.49 10.86
CA ARG A 80 -8.16 -2.03 12.21
C ARG A 80 -9.60 -2.40 12.56
N GLN A 81 -10.56 -1.59 12.12
CA GLN A 81 -11.97 -1.79 12.43
C GLN A 81 -12.62 -2.87 11.56
N HIS A 82 -12.27 -2.94 10.28
CA HIS A 82 -13.04 -3.75 9.31
C HIS A 82 -12.24 -4.88 8.65
N TYR A 83 -10.91 -4.77 8.58
CA TYR A 83 -10.09 -5.69 7.77
C TYR A 83 -9.00 -6.41 8.56
N LEU A 84 -8.87 -6.16 9.87
CA LEU A 84 -7.80 -6.73 10.68
C LEU A 84 -7.78 -8.26 10.62
N GLN A 85 -8.96 -8.90 10.56
CA GLN A 85 -9.07 -10.36 10.44
C GLN A 85 -8.51 -10.90 9.11
N VAL A 86 -8.62 -10.12 8.03
CA VAL A 86 -8.09 -10.46 6.70
C VAL A 86 -6.56 -10.35 6.70
N PHE A 87 -6.02 -9.28 7.28
CA PHE A 87 -4.57 -9.11 7.40
C PHE A 87 -3.94 -10.00 8.48
N GLY A 88 -4.71 -10.40 9.50
CA GLY A 88 -4.25 -11.13 10.69
C GLY A 88 -3.39 -10.31 11.66
N SER A 89 -2.79 -9.20 11.22
CA SER A 89 -2.01 -8.26 12.02
C SER A 89 -1.93 -6.91 11.32
N ASP A 90 -1.81 -5.80 12.04
CA ASP A 90 -1.64 -4.47 11.46
C ASP A 90 -0.16 -4.06 11.27
N GLU A 91 0.82 -4.89 11.65
CA GLU A 91 2.25 -4.53 11.64
C GLU A 91 2.77 -3.94 10.32
N THR A 92 2.49 -4.59 9.18
CA THR A 92 2.90 -4.09 7.85
C THR A 92 2.08 -2.86 7.46
N ILE A 93 0.79 -2.85 7.81
CA ILE A 93 -0.12 -1.75 7.50
C ILE A 93 0.28 -0.48 8.25
N VAL A 94 0.66 -0.57 9.52
CA VAL A 94 1.20 0.53 10.32
C VAL A 94 2.43 1.14 9.65
N LYS A 95 3.31 0.33 9.04
CA LYS A 95 4.47 0.85 8.29
C LYS A 95 4.04 1.58 7.01
N LEU A 96 3.06 1.03 6.28
CA LEU A 96 2.50 1.63 5.07
C LEU A 96 1.71 2.91 5.35
N CYS A 97 1.17 3.07 6.56
CA CYS A 97 0.39 4.23 6.99
C CYS A 97 1.22 5.25 7.81
N LYS A 98 2.56 5.16 7.80
CA LYS A 98 3.39 6.28 8.27
C LYS A 98 3.20 7.47 7.33
N PRO A 99 3.22 8.73 7.82
CA PRO A 99 3.03 9.92 6.96
C PRO A 99 3.98 9.97 5.76
N VAL A 100 5.20 9.48 5.95
CA VAL A 100 6.24 9.37 4.92
C VAL A 100 6.74 7.93 4.88
N VAL A 101 6.68 7.30 3.70
CA VAL A 101 7.01 5.89 3.51
C VAL A 101 8.06 5.75 2.42
N ARG A 102 9.24 5.23 2.77
CA ARG A 102 10.26 4.88 1.78
C ARG A 102 9.89 3.56 1.11
N LEU A 103 9.69 3.57 -0.19
CA LEU A 103 9.14 2.48 -0.96
C LEU A 103 9.88 2.37 -2.29
N GLU A 104 10.64 1.29 -2.49
CA GLU A 104 11.40 1.04 -3.72
C GLU A 104 10.51 1.23 -4.95
N HIS A 105 11.06 1.74 -6.06
CA HIS A 105 10.24 2.10 -7.22
C HIS A 105 9.35 0.97 -7.74
N LYS A 106 9.79 -0.29 -7.70
CA LYS A 106 8.95 -1.42 -8.09
C LYS A 106 7.66 -1.58 -7.27
N TYR A 107 7.59 -1.02 -6.07
CA TYR A 107 6.46 -1.10 -5.13
C TYR A 107 5.63 0.18 -5.07
N HIS A 108 5.87 1.18 -5.92
CA HIS A 108 5.21 2.50 -5.86
C HIS A 108 3.67 2.44 -5.89
N CYS A 109 3.08 1.38 -6.44
CA CYS A 109 1.64 1.18 -6.51
C CYS A 109 1.05 0.47 -5.28
N VAL A 110 1.84 -0.02 -4.32
CA VAL A 110 1.33 -0.78 -3.17
C VAL A 110 0.32 0.04 -2.38
N ILE A 111 0.62 1.28 -2.02
CA ILE A 111 -0.30 2.15 -1.27
C ILE A 111 -1.55 2.51 -2.11
N PRO A 112 -1.42 2.98 -3.36
CA PRO A 112 -2.56 3.19 -4.26
C PRO A 112 -3.47 1.96 -4.40
N TYR A 113 -2.91 0.77 -4.60
CA TYR A 113 -3.71 -0.45 -4.72
C TYR A 113 -4.32 -0.89 -3.40
N LEU A 114 -3.63 -0.68 -2.28
CA LEU A 114 -4.24 -0.90 -0.97
C LEU A 114 -5.48 -0.02 -0.78
N MET A 115 -5.40 1.27 -1.16
CA MET A 115 -6.54 2.19 -1.11
C MET A 115 -7.70 1.73 -2.00
N ASP A 116 -7.39 1.25 -3.21
CA ASP A 116 -8.38 0.75 -4.17
C ASP A 116 -9.07 -0.54 -3.67
N ILE A 117 -8.31 -1.44 -3.04
CA ILE A 117 -8.83 -2.70 -2.47
C ILE A 117 -9.73 -2.44 -1.26
N LEU A 118 -9.33 -1.50 -0.39
CA LEU A 118 -10.06 -1.23 0.85
C LEU A 118 -11.29 -0.34 0.63
N ASN A 119 -11.48 0.20 -0.58
CA ASN A 119 -12.54 1.17 -0.84
C ASN A 119 -13.38 0.78 -2.06
N ALA A 120 -14.59 0.27 -1.80
CA ALA A 120 -15.53 -0.08 -2.85
C ALA A 120 -16.24 1.14 -3.48
N ALA A 121 -16.21 2.32 -2.85
CA ALA A 121 -16.99 3.48 -3.31
C ALA A 121 -16.20 4.42 -4.23
N PHE A 122 -14.87 4.39 -4.14
CA PHE A 122 -13.99 5.32 -4.84
C PHE A 122 -12.92 4.55 -5.60
N SER A 123 -12.62 5.03 -6.80
CA SER A 123 -11.51 4.54 -7.59
C SER A 123 -10.28 5.41 -7.40
N VAL A 124 -9.10 4.78 -7.47
CA VAL A 124 -7.84 5.50 -7.44
C VAL A 124 -7.47 6.04 -8.82
N LEU A 125 -7.33 7.35 -8.91
CA LEU A 125 -6.89 8.07 -10.11
C LEU A 125 -5.40 8.44 -10.00
N PRO A 126 -4.51 7.81 -10.79
CA PRO A 126 -3.12 8.22 -10.88
C PRO A 126 -2.95 9.38 -11.86
N VAL A 127 -2.17 10.39 -11.48
CA VAL A 127 -1.81 11.54 -12.31
C VAL A 127 -0.29 11.72 -12.28
N LYS A 128 0.35 11.59 -13.44
CA LYS A 128 1.80 11.81 -13.58
C LYS A 128 2.11 13.30 -13.73
N ARG A 129 3.08 13.79 -12.94
CA ARG A 129 3.60 15.16 -13.00
C ARG A 129 5.13 15.13 -12.91
N GLY A 130 5.79 15.12 -14.06
CA GLY A 130 7.26 14.96 -14.11
C GLY A 130 7.69 13.61 -13.50
N GLU A 131 8.58 13.67 -12.53
CA GLU A 131 9.06 12.51 -11.76
C GLU A 131 8.16 12.13 -10.57
N GLN A 132 7.03 12.82 -10.39
CA GLN A 132 6.06 12.53 -9.35
C GLN A 132 4.82 11.83 -9.91
N MET A 133 4.23 10.96 -9.10
CA MET A 133 2.91 10.39 -9.32
C MET A 133 2.00 10.81 -8.18
N MET A 134 0.96 11.57 -8.51
CA MET A 134 -0.09 12.00 -7.58
C MET A 134 -1.25 11.02 -7.65
N PHE A 135 -1.86 10.71 -6.51
CA PHE A 135 -2.98 9.77 -6.42
C PHE A 135 -4.17 10.43 -5.74
N GLY A 136 -5.31 10.44 -6.43
CA GLY A 136 -6.57 10.95 -5.91
C GLY A 136 -7.63 9.85 -5.84
N LEU A 137 -8.57 10.00 -4.90
CA LEU A 137 -9.81 9.22 -4.87
C LEU A 137 -10.89 9.95 -5.66
N VAL A 138 -11.63 9.22 -6.48
CA VAL A 138 -12.73 9.76 -7.28
C VAL A 138 -13.90 8.78 -7.33
N LYS A 139 -15.12 9.31 -7.18
CA LYS A 139 -16.35 8.50 -7.25
C LYS A 139 -16.80 8.32 -8.70
N LEU A 140 -16.45 7.18 -9.30
CA LEU A 140 -16.79 6.86 -10.69
C LEU A 140 -17.86 5.78 -10.87
N GLY A 141 -18.15 4.98 -9.82
CA GLY A 141 -19.09 3.86 -9.92
C GLY A 141 -18.56 2.71 -10.79
N LEU A 142 -17.27 2.40 -10.65
CA LEU A 142 -16.57 1.38 -11.45
C LEU A 142 -16.21 0.11 -10.65
N HIS A 143 -16.60 0.04 -9.37
CA HIS A 143 -16.23 -1.05 -8.47
C HIS A 143 -17.42 -1.97 -8.24
N ASP A 144 -17.65 -2.90 -9.18
CA ASP A 144 -18.67 -3.95 -9.00
C ASP A 144 -18.06 -5.37 -9.01
N ASP A 145 -16.78 -5.53 -9.38
CA ASP A 145 -16.20 -6.84 -9.74
C ASP A 145 -14.97 -7.28 -8.88
N PHE A 146 -14.68 -6.64 -7.74
CA PHE A 146 -13.54 -7.06 -6.91
C PHE A 146 -13.81 -8.39 -6.20
N ASP A 147 -13.08 -9.45 -6.58
CA ASP A 147 -13.17 -10.76 -5.93
C ASP A 147 -12.46 -10.75 -4.56
N PHE A 148 -13.19 -10.31 -3.54
CA PHE A 148 -12.72 -10.25 -2.17
C PHE A 148 -12.40 -11.62 -1.58
N ASN A 149 -13.11 -12.67 -1.99
CA ASN A 149 -12.88 -14.03 -1.50
C ASN A 149 -11.53 -14.57 -1.99
N ALA A 150 -11.20 -14.34 -3.27
CA ALA A 150 -9.90 -14.70 -3.80
C ALA A 150 -8.77 -13.90 -3.12
N PHE A 151 -9.00 -12.62 -2.81
CA PHE A 151 -8.04 -11.80 -2.07
C PHE A 151 -7.79 -12.33 -0.66
N ASP A 152 -8.83 -12.58 0.14
CA ASP A 152 -8.70 -13.13 1.49
C ASP A 152 -8.03 -14.53 1.47
N GLY A 153 -8.36 -15.36 0.48
CA GLY A 153 -7.67 -16.64 0.25
C GLY A 153 -6.16 -16.48 0.08
N ALA A 154 -5.70 -15.54 -0.76
CA ALA A 154 -4.27 -15.25 -0.94
C ALA A 154 -3.60 -14.70 0.34
N MET A 155 -4.35 -14.01 1.18
CA MET A 155 -3.88 -13.54 2.48
C MET A 155 -3.61 -14.69 3.47
N GLY A 156 -4.05 -15.92 3.20
CA GLY A 156 -3.73 -17.10 4.02
C GLY A 156 -2.23 -17.32 4.21
N ALA A 157 -1.45 -17.32 3.12
CA ALA A 157 0.01 -17.48 3.20
C ALA A 157 0.68 -16.30 3.95
N TYR A 158 0.13 -15.09 3.78
CA TYR A 158 0.58 -13.91 4.52
C TYR A 158 0.41 -14.06 6.02
N ARG A 159 -0.78 -14.46 6.47
CA ARG A 159 -1.10 -14.72 7.88
C ARG A 159 -0.19 -15.79 8.50
N LEU A 160 0.04 -16.89 7.78
CA LEU A 160 0.86 -18.02 8.25
C LEU A 160 2.36 -17.73 8.33
N SER A 161 2.86 -16.65 7.71
CA SER A 161 4.30 -16.31 7.78
C SER A 161 4.80 -15.97 9.17
N HIS A 162 3.90 -15.67 10.11
CA HIS A 162 4.19 -15.48 11.53
C HIS A 162 4.38 -16.77 12.32
N LEU A 163 3.89 -17.89 11.78
CA LEU A 163 3.81 -19.16 12.52
C LEU A 163 4.94 -20.13 12.18
N ARG A 164 5.86 -19.81 11.25
CA ARG A 164 7.01 -20.67 10.96
C ARG A 164 8.16 -20.33 11.92
N PRO A 165 8.51 -21.19 12.89
CA PRO A 165 9.75 -21.01 13.62
C PRO A 165 10.90 -21.20 12.64
N HIS A 166 11.94 -20.37 12.75
CA HIS A 166 13.23 -20.63 12.13
C HIS A 166 13.65 -22.06 12.48
N ARG A 167 13.60 -23.00 11.51
CA ARG A 167 14.35 -24.25 11.59
C ARG A 167 15.82 -23.83 11.69
N LYS A 168 16.36 -23.77 12.91
CA LYS A 168 17.80 -23.75 13.14
C LYS A 168 18.32 -25.02 12.48
N THR A 169 18.98 -24.85 11.34
CA THR A 169 19.79 -25.91 10.74
C THR A 169 20.85 -26.29 11.78
N GLN A 170 20.61 -27.35 12.55
CA GLN A 170 21.66 -27.98 13.33
C GLN A 170 22.71 -28.43 12.33
N LYS A 171 23.84 -27.68 12.29
CA LYS A 171 25.08 -28.20 11.73
C LYS A 171 25.38 -29.49 12.50
N ARG A 172 25.17 -30.63 11.87
CA ARG A 172 25.82 -31.88 12.26
C ARG A 172 27.32 -31.66 12.09
N THR A 173 28.00 -31.26 13.16
CA THR A 173 29.41 -31.56 13.34
C THR A 173 29.52 -33.08 13.39
N ARG A 174 29.91 -33.69 12.27
CA ARG A 174 30.56 -35.00 12.30
C ARG A 174 31.97 -34.74 12.84
N ARG A 175 32.19 -35.13 14.09
CA ARG A 175 33.49 -35.59 14.56
C ARG A 175 33.44 -37.12 14.58
N ASP A 176 34.63 -37.65 14.33
CA ASP A 176 35.07 -39.04 14.35
C ASP A 176 34.81 -39.84 13.07
#